data_AF-A0A2S7TQ98-F1
#
_entry.id   AF-A0A2S7TQ98-F1
#
_cell.length_a   1.000
_cell.length_b   1.000
_cell.length_c   1.000
_cell.angle_alpha   90.00
_cell.angle_beta   90.00
_cell.angle_gamma   90.00
#
_symmetry.space_group_name_H-M   'P 1'
#
loop_
_entity.id
_entity.type
_entity.pdbx_description
1 polymer ?
#
loop_
_entity_poly.entity_id
_entity_poly.type
_entity_poly.pdbx_seq_one_letter_code
_entity_poly.pdbx_strand_id
1 'polypeptide(L)' 'QVGSVKTFGGFILDLPPNTDLQQYSAAVVWCERFGEFISAGQFRN' A
#
# COMPACT_ATOMS: atom_id res chain seq x y z
N GLN A 1 8.12 -2.29 -0.63
CA GLN A 1 7.32 -1.56 0.38
C GLN A 1 7.32 -0.09 0.00
N VAL A 2 6.16 0.59 0.04
CA VAL A 2 6.01 2.00 -0.38
C VAL A 2 6.28 2.97 0.79
N GLY A 3 5.71 2.69 1.96
CA GLY A 3 5.92 3.51 3.15
C GLY A 3 5.09 3.02 4.34
N SER A 4 5.34 3.60 5.52
CA SER A 4 4.58 3.29 6.73
C SER A 4 3.31 4.13 6.83
N VAL A 5 2.20 3.49 7.16
CA VAL A 5 0.95 4.17 7.53
C VAL A 5 0.87 4.28 9.05
N LYS A 6 0.71 5.50 9.58
CA LYS A 6 0.70 5.76 11.04
C LYS A 6 -0.64 6.29 11.56
N THR A 7 -1.62 6.48 10.68
CA THR A 7 -2.92 7.09 11.01
C THR A 7 -4.07 6.35 10.33
N PHE A 8 -5.27 6.43 10.91
CA PHE A 8 -6.51 5.87 10.35
C PHE A 8 -7.34 6.92 9.58
N GLY A 9 -6.91 8.19 9.58
CA GLY A 9 -7.65 9.33 9.01
C GLY A 9 -7.43 9.56 7.51
N GLY A 10 -7.22 8.49 6.74
CA GLY A 10 -6.74 8.58 5.36
C GLY A 10 -5.26 8.94 5.29
N PHE A 11 -4.57 8.42 4.28
CA PHE A 11 -3.15 8.64 4.06
C PHE A 11 -2.86 8.67 2.57
N ILE A 12 -1.85 9.44 2.20
CA ILE A 12 -1.28 9.49 0.85
C ILE A 12 0.22 9.26 1.01
N LEU A 13 0.78 8.39 0.18
CA LEU A 13 2.20 8.07 0.15
C LEU A 13 2.68 8.20 -1.28
N ASP A 14 3.87 8.78 -1.44
CA ASP A 14 4.52 8.81 -2.74
C ASP A 14 5.05 7.43 -3.11
N LEU A 15 4.93 7.08 -4.39
CA LEU A 15 5.53 5.87 -4.92
C LEU A 15 7.02 6.11 -5.18
N PRO A 16 7.88 5.09 -4.98
CA PRO A 16 9.26 5.17 -5.42
C PRO A 16 9.35 5.53 -6.91
N PRO A 17 10.36 6.33 -7.31
CA PRO A 17 10.55 6.68 -8.72
C PRO A 17 10.71 5.42 -9.57
N ASN A 18 10.12 5.43 -10.77
CA ASN A 18 10.07 4.30 -11.70
C ASN A 18 9.24 3.09 -11.24
N THR A 19 8.33 3.28 -10.27
CA THR A 19 7.33 2.22 -9.96
C THR A 19 6.34 2.08 -11.10
N ASP A 20 6.42 0.97 -11.83
CA ASP A 20 5.45 0.62 -12.87
C ASP A 20 4.24 -0.09 -12.26
N LEU A 21 3.11 0.62 -12.18
CA LEU A 21 1.87 0.09 -11.62
C LEU A 21 1.25 -1.03 -12.45
N GLN A 22 1.57 -1.16 -13.73
CA GLN A 22 1.01 -2.24 -14.57
C GLN A 22 1.54 -3.63 -14.17
N GLN A 23 2.64 -3.68 -13.43
CA GLN A 23 3.22 -4.93 -12.91
C GLN A 23 2.49 -5.45 -11.66
N TYR A 24 1.54 -4.68 -11.11
CA TYR A 24 0.85 -4.99 -9.87
C TYR A 24 -0.67 -4.95 -10.04
N SER A 25 -1.39 -5.76 -9.28
CA SER A 25 -2.85 -5.83 -9.33
C SER A 25 -3.55 -5.08 -8.18
N ALA A 26 -2.86 -4.91 -7.05
CA ALA A 26 -3.43 -4.30 -5.85
C ALA A 26 -2.36 -3.68 -4.94
N ALA A 27 -2.78 -2.70 -4.14
CA ALA A 27 -2.05 -2.22 -2.98
C ALA A 27 -2.49 -2.98 -1.73
N VAL A 28 -1.54 -3.37 -0.88
CA VAL A 28 -1.78 -4.11 0.37
C VAL A 28 -1.37 -3.27 1.57
N VAL A 29 -2.24 -3.20 2.57
CA VAL A 29 -1.93 -2.64 3.89
C VAL A 29 -1.63 -3.80 4.83
N TRP A 30 -0.41 -3.82 5.34
CA TRP A 30 0.12 -4.88 6.20
C TRP A 30 0.56 -4.30 7.55
N CYS A 31 0.31 -5.03 8.64
CA CYS A 31 0.78 -4.68 9.96
C CYS A 31 1.98 -5.54 10.35
N GLU A 32 3.18 -4.95 10.34
CA GLU A 32 4.43 -5.66 10.67
C GLU A 32 4.50 -6.08 12.14
N ARG A 33 3.91 -5.30 13.07
CA ARG A 33 3.98 -5.57 14.51
C ARG A 33 3.28 -6.86 14.91
N PHE A 34 2.16 -7.15 14.27
CA PHE A 34 1.36 -8.35 14.54
C PHE A 34 1.53 -9.42 13.46
N GLY A 35 2.23 -9.11 12.35
CA GLY A 35 2.46 -10.05 11.25
C GLY A 35 1.17 -10.43 10.52
N GLU A 36 0.25 -9.47 10.35
CA GLU A 36 -1.09 -9.73 9.83
C GLU A 36 -1.50 -8.81 8.68
N PHE A 37 -2.39 -9.34 7.84
CA PHE A 37 -3.05 -8.62 6.77
C PHE A 37 -4.15 -7.72 7.34
N ILE A 38 -4.19 -6.46 6.90
CA ILE A 38 -5.24 -5.51 7.29
C ILE A 38 -6.28 -5.36 6.19
N SER A 39 -5.85 -4.97 4.98
CA SER A 39 -6.75 -4.79 3.83
C SER A 39 -5.97 -4.67 2.52
N ALA A 40 -6.67 -4.76 1.38
CA ALA A 40 -6.12 -4.53 0.06
C ALA A 40 -7.12 -3.78 -0.83
N GLY A 41 -6.60 -2.98 -1.76
CA GLY A 41 -7.37 -2.27 -2.79
C GLY A 41 -6.81 -2.56 -4.17
N GLN A 42 -7.67 -2.97 -5.10
CA GLN A 42 -7.30 -3.17 -6.50
C GLN A 42 -7.20 -1.84 -7.24
N PHE A 43 -6.25 -1.75 -8.17
CA PHE A 43 -6.19 -0.63 -9.09
C PHE A 43 -7.33 -0.77 -10.11
N ARG A 44 -8.03 0.34 -10.38
CA ARG A 44 -8.96 0.44 -11.50
C ARG A 44 -8.26 1.13 -12.66
N ASN A 45 -8.46 0.57 -13.86
CA ASN A 45 -8.11 1.22 -15.12
C ASN A 45 -9.15 2.29 -15.48
#